data_AF-A0A2V6BKY0-F1
#
_entry.id   AF-A0A2V6BKY0-F1
#
_cell.length_a   1.000
_cell.length_b   1.000
_cell.length_c   1.000
_cell.angle_alpha   90.00
_cell.angle_beta   90.00
_cell.angle_gamma   90.00
#
_symmetry.space_group_name_H-M   'P 1'
#
loop_
_entity.id
_entity.type
_entity.pdbx_description
1 polymer ?
#
loop_
_entity_poly.entity_id
_entity_poly.type
_entity_poly.pdbx_seq_one_letter_code
_entity_poly.pdbx_strand_id
1 'polypeptide(L)'
;MVHIFIGLTASWLLASSVCAQSATSNTRPRASDLALKVGILPTGALNAITDVAGVEVGHRTIISGDNVRTGVTAILPHSANLYRDKVPGAIFVENGFGKLTGSTQIDEMGEIETPIVLTNTESVPQVADAVTTYILSLPGNEDVLSVNPVVG
;
A
#
# COMPACT_ATOMS: atom_id res chain seq x y z
N MET A 1 -60.32 -19.14 42.31
CA MET A 1 -59.25 -19.74 43.14
C MET A 1 -58.31 -20.47 42.19
N VAL A 2 -57.00 -20.35 42.41
CA VAL A 2 -55.86 -20.98 41.69
C VAL A 2 -55.06 -20.05 40.75
N HIS A 3 -53.91 -19.64 41.30
CA HIS A 3 -52.58 -19.28 40.76
C HIS A 3 -52.36 -18.09 39.81
N ILE A 4 -51.84 -16.99 40.40
CA ILE A 4 -51.04 -15.95 39.74
C ILE A 4 -49.55 -16.32 39.93
N PHE A 5 -48.82 -16.42 38.82
CA PHE A 5 -47.38 -16.66 38.79
C PHE A 5 -46.59 -15.34 38.98
N ILE A 6 -45.58 -15.40 39.85
CA ILE A 6 -44.62 -14.33 40.12
C ILE A 6 -43.50 -14.40 39.08
N GLY A 7 -43.26 -13.32 38.34
CA GLY A 7 -42.10 -13.14 37.47
C GLY A 7 -41.21 -12.02 37.97
N LEU A 8 -40.08 -12.35 38.60
CA LEU A 8 -39.01 -11.42 38.94
C LEU A 8 -38.07 -11.27 37.73
N THR A 9 -38.03 -10.10 37.09
CA THR A 9 -37.00 -9.77 36.09
C THR A 9 -35.98 -8.81 36.71
N ALA A 10 -34.83 -9.34 37.12
CA ALA A 10 -33.68 -8.55 37.53
C ALA A 10 -32.95 -8.01 36.28
N SER A 11 -33.02 -6.71 36.05
CA SER A 11 -32.22 -6.04 35.00
C SER A 11 -30.79 -5.83 35.51
N TRP A 12 -29.82 -6.50 34.89
CA TRP A 12 -28.39 -6.25 35.10
C TRP A 12 -27.90 -5.23 34.07
N LEU A 13 -27.57 -4.02 34.53
CA LEU A 13 -26.87 -3.01 33.74
C LEU A 13 -25.38 -3.38 33.68
N LEU A 14 -24.92 -3.91 32.54
CA LEU A 14 -23.50 -4.08 32.25
C LEU A 14 -22.92 -2.72 31.82
N ALA A 15 -22.15 -2.09 32.72
CA ALA A 15 -21.31 -0.96 32.37
C ALA A 15 -20.08 -1.47 31.60
N SER A 16 -20.04 -1.21 30.29
CA SER A 16 -18.89 -1.50 29.45
C SER A 16 -17.76 -0.52 29.78
N SER A 17 -16.76 -0.96 30.56
CA SER A 17 -15.50 -0.23 30.68
C SER A 17 -14.79 -0.22 29.33
N VAL A 18 -14.86 0.90 28.62
CA VAL A 18 -14.00 1.16 27.46
C VAL A 18 -12.60 1.45 28.01
N CYS A 19 -11.76 0.42 28.06
CA CYS A 19 -10.34 0.61 28.23
C CYS A 19 -9.79 1.29 26.96
N ALA A 20 -9.50 2.58 27.04
CA ALA A 20 -8.72 3.26 26.01
C ALA A 20 -7.34 2.59 25.95
N GLN A 21 -7.05 1.89 24.85
CA GLN A 21 -5.71 1.38 24.59
C GLN A 21 -4.78 2.58 24.36
N SER A 22 -3.85 2.79 25.29
CA SER A 22 -2.77 3.75 25.13
C SER A 22 -1.84 3.26 24.01
N ALA A 23 -1.87 3.94 22.86
CA ALA A 23 -0.95 3.65 21.76
C ALA A 23 0.44 4.17 22.14
N THR A 24 1.29 3.29 22.68
CA THR A 24 2.71 3.61 22.84
C THR A 24 3.33 3.75 21.44
N SER A 25 3.60 4.98 21.01
CA SER A 25 4.38 5.25 19.80
C SER A 25 5.82 4.81 20.05
N ASN A 26 6.13 3.55 19.75
CA ASN A 26 7.51 3.10 19.72
C ASN A 26 8.15 3.66 18.44
N THR A 27 8.53 4.94 18.49
CA THR A 27 9.08 5.67 17.35
C THR A 27 10.45 5.10 17.03
N ARG A 28 10.53 4.27 16.00
CA ARG A 28 11.81 3.79 15.46
C ARG A 28 12.59 5.00 14.94
N PRO A 29 13.82 5.27 15.43
CA PRO A 29 14.57 6.45 15.00
C PRO A 29 14.94 6.34 13.51
N ARG A 30 14.86 7.48 12.81
CA ARG A 30 15.43 7.65 11.47
C ARG A 30 16.89 8.14 11.57
N ALA A 31 17.63 8.07 10.47
CA ALA A 31 19.02 8.54 10.43
C ALA A 31 19.15 10.02 10.85
N SER A 32 18.20 10.87 10.46
CA SER A 32 18.14 12.30 10.85
C SER A 32 18.03 12.50 12.36
N ASP A 33 17.30 11.63 13.06
CA ASP A 33 17.09 11.71 14.51
C ASP A 33 18.38 11.35 15.28
N LEU A 34 19.32 10.71 14.59
CA LEU A 34 20.65 10.33 15.09
C LEU A 34 21.76 11.30 14.64
N ALA A 35 21.39 12.47 14.09
CA ALA A 35 22.31 13.46 13.52
C ALA A 35 23.18 12.93 12.37
N LEU A 36 22.77 11.86 11.68
CA LEU A 36 23.44 11.36 10.48
C LEU A 36 22.91 12.14 9.26
N LYS A 37 23.75 13.02 8.71
CA LYS A 37 23.43 13.79 7.51
C LYS A 37 23.91 13.05 6.25
N VAL A 38 22.99 12.77 5.34
CA VAL A 38 23.27 12.21 4.01
C VAL A 38 23.04 13.30 2.96
N GLY A 39 24.06 13.58 2.14
CA GLY A 39 23.99 14.59 1.08
C GLY A 39 24.03 16.04 1.59
N ILE A 40 23.86 17.00 0.68
CA ILE A 40 23.97 18.45 0.95
C ILE A 40 22.63 19.20 0.85
N LEU A 41 21.61 18.61 0.23
CA LEU A 41 20.31 19.24 0.00
C LEU A 41 19.40 19.10 1.24
N PRO A 42 18.49 20.06 1.49
CA PRO A 42 17.47 19.92 2.53
C PRO A 42 16.43 18.87 2.12
N THR A 43 15.83 18.20 3.11
CA THR A 43 14.71 17.26 2.91
C THR A 43 13.37 18.00 2.87
N GLY A 44 12.33 17.35 2.36
CA GLY A 44 10.95 17.78 2.60
C GLY A 44 10.53 17.62 4.05
N ALA A 45 9.29 18.01 4.36
CA ALA A 45 8.77 18.05 5.72
C ALA A 45 8.62 16.65 6.35
N LEU A 46 8.29 15.66 5.53
CA LEU A 46 8.11 14.27 5.94
C LEU A 46 9.40 13.45 5.78
N ASN A 47 10.39 13.99 5.06
CA ASN A 47 11.60 13.30 4.64
C ASN A 47 11.25 11.93 4.01
N ALA A 48 10.33 11.95 3.05
CA ALA A 48 9.75 10.78 2.41
C ALA A 48 9.33 11.08 0.97
N ILE A 49 9.09 10.04 0.15
CA ILE A 49 8.64 10.22 -1.25
C ILE A 49 7.31 10.98 -1.36
N THR A 50 6.46 10.89 -0.33
CA THR A 50 5.18 11.61 -0.24
C THR A 50 5.33 13.10 0.03
N ASP A 51 6.56 13.62 0.17
CA ASP A 51 6.80 15.07 0.08
C ASP A 51 6.56 15.60 -1.36
N VAL A 52 6.54 14.73 -2.37
CA VAL A 52 6.06 15.05 -3.71
C VAL A 52 4.53 15.06 -3.69
N ALA A 53 3.93 16.20 -4.03
CA ALA A 53 2.48 16.38 -3.99
C ALA A 53 1.75 15.37 -4.88
N GLY A 54 0.69 14.76 -4.34
CA GLY A 54 -0.11 13.74 -5.01
C GLY A 54 0.41 12.31 -4.82
N VAL A 55 1.69 12.11 -4.52
CA VAL A 55 2.25 10.77 -4.33
C VAL A 55 1.72 10.16 -3.04
N GLU A 56 1.20 8.95 -3.15
CA GLU A 56 0.69 8.16 -2.02
C GLU A 56 1.45 6.83 -1.92
N VAL A 57 1.61 6.33 -0.68
CA VAL A 57 2.27 5.05 -0.41
C VAL A 57 1.39 4.23 0.54
N GLY A 58 1.13 2.98 0.16
CA GLY A 58 0.40 2.01 0.97
C GLY A 58 1.21 0.74 1.20
N HIS A 59 1.02 0.10 2.35
CA HIS A 59 1.69 -1.16 2.69
C HIS A 59 0.69 -2.21 3.15
N ARG A 60 0.97 -3.47 2.82
CA ARG A 60 0.34 -4.62 3.46
C ARG A 60 1.44 -5.56 3.94
N THR A 61 1.60 -5.65 5.25
CA THR A 61 2.55 -6.57 5.89
C THR A 61 1.84 -7.87 6.27
N ILE A 62 2.44 -9.01 5.93
CA ILE A 62 1.93 -10.34 6.24
C ILE A 62 2.96 -11.05 7.13
N ILE A 63 2.57 -11.24 8.38
CA ILE A 63 3.33 -12.00 9.38
C ILE A 63 2.41 -13.13 9.84
N SER A 64 2.73 -14.37 9.47
CA SER A 64 1.93 -15.55 9.83
C SER A 64 2.82 -16.73 10.19
N GLY A 65 2.43 -17.44 11.25
CA GLY A 65 3.20 -18.53 11.83
C GLY A 65 4.67 -18.16 12.05
N ASP A 66 5.54 -19.15 11.91
CA ASP A 66 6.98 -18.98 12.17
C ASP A 66 7.76 -18.47 10.93
N ASN A 67 7.24 -18.71 9.72
CA ASN A 67 8.04 -18.60 8.49
C ASN A 67 7.48 -17.65 7.42
N VAL A 68 6.28 -17.07 7.60
CA VAL A 68 5.73 -16.11 6.62
C VAL A 68 6.04 -14.70 7.06
N ARG A 69 6.96 -14.03 6.36
CA ARG A 69 7.34 -12.63 6.56
C ARG A 69 7.44 -11.96 5.19
N THR A 70 6.30 -11.52 4.67
CA THR A 70 6.20 -10.95 3.32
C THR A 70 5.23 -9.78 3.31
N GLY A 71 4.97 -9.21 2.15
CA GLY A 71 4.03 -8.12 1.97
C GLY A 71 4.10 -7.50 0.59
N VAL A 72 3.34 -6.43 0.43
CA VAL A 72 3.38 -5.56 -0.74
C VAL A 72 3.47 -4.11 -0.31
N THR A 73 4.14 -3.29 -1.11
CA THR A 73 4.13 -1.82 -1.02
C THR A 73 3.65 -1.27 -2.34
N ALA A 74 2.59 -0.46 -2.34
CA ALA A 74 2.11 0.21 -3.53
C ALA A 74 2.47 1.70 -3.45
N ILE A 75 2.99 2.23 -4.55
CA ILE A 75 3.28 3.65 -4.73
C ILE A 75 2.39 4.14 -5.86
N LEU A 76 1.52 5.11 -5.54
CA LEU A 76 0.67 5.78 -6.52
C LEU A 76 1.31 7.12 -6.86
N PRO A 77 1.68 7.37 -8.13
CA PRO A 77 2.14 8.69 -8.55
C PRO A 77 1.13 9.80 -8.27
N HIS A 78 -0.16 9.48 -8.34
CA HIS A 78 -1.29 10.29 -7.88
C HIS A 78 -2.53 9.42 -7.62
N SER A 79 -3.56 9.98 -6.98
CA SER A 79 -4.80 9.29 -6.64
C SER A 79 -5.87 9.23 -7.75
N ALA A 80 -5.65 9.94 -8.86
CA ALA A 80 -6.51 9.82 -10.05
C ALA A 80 -6.29 8.47 -10.79
N ASN A 81 -7.11 8.20 -11.81
CA ASN A 81 -7.02 6.98 -12.62
C ASN A 81 -5.73 7.01 -13.48
N LEU A 82 -4.69 6.29 -13.04
CA LEU A 82 -3.36 6.25 -13.66
C LEU A 82 -3.33 5.75 -15.10
N TYR A 83 -4.33 4.97 -15.52
CA TYR A 83 -4.40 4.53 -16.91
C TYR A 83 -4.82 5.68 -17.85
N ARG A 84 -5.64 6.60 -17.34
CA ARG A 84 -6.20 7.73 -18.09
C ARG A 84 -5.36 8.99 -17.96
N ASP A 85 -4.74 9.18 -16.80
CA ASP A 85 -3.80 10.26 -16.52
C ASP A 85 -2.45 9.62 -16.19
N LYS A 86 -1.63 9.45 -17.21
CA LYS A 86 -0.35 8.74 -17.11
C LYS A 86 0.74 9.71 -16.67
N VAL A 87 1.77 9.19 -16.01
CA VAL A 87 2.91 9.99 -15.60
C VAL A 87 4.17 9.60 -16.39
N PRO A 88 5.04 10.56 -16.76
CA PRO A 88 6.33 10.24 -17.33
C PRO A 88 7.16 9.36 -16.39
N GLY A 89 7.83 8.35 -16.94
CA GLY A 89 8.67 7.43 -16.18
C GLY A 89 9.78 6.81 -17.04
N ALA A 90 10.81 6.29 -16.37
CA ALA A 90 11.92 5.62 -17.02
C ALA A 90 12.49 4.52 -16.12
N ILE A 91 13.10 3.51 -16.71
CA ILE A 91 13.79 2.43 -16.00
C ILE A 91 15.29 2.51 -16.31
N PHE A 92 16.11 2.23 -15.29
CA PHE A 92 17.53 2.00 -15.45
C PHE A 92 17.91 0.70 -14.75
N VAL A 93 18.54 -0.21 -15.49
CA VAL A 93 18.98 -1.52 -14.97
C VAL A 93 20.50 -1.50 -14.79
N GLU A 94 20.95 -1.35 -13.54
CA GLU A 94 22.36 -1.52 -13.20
C GLU A 94 22.77 -3.00 -13.27
N ASN A 95 22.01 -3.88 -12.60
CA ASN A 95 22.18 -5.32 -12.66
C ASN A 95 20.81 -6.01 -12.77
N GLY A 96 20.65 -6.85 -13.79
CA GLY A 96 19.37 -7.47 -14.15
C GLY A 96 19.00 -8.74 -13.37
N PHE A 97 19.61 -9.02 -12.21
CA PHE A 97 19.31 -10.23 -11.43
C PHE A 97 18.03 -10.09 -10.57
N GLY A 98 16.99 -9.46 -11.12
CA GLY A 98 15.69 -9.21 -10.47
C GLY A 98 14.52 -9.68 -11.32
N LYS A 99 13.30 -9.58 -10.79
CA LYS A 99 12.05 -9.86 -11.52
C LYS A 99 11.26 -8.57 -11.57
N LEU A 100 11.29 -7.90 -12.72
CA LEU A 100 10.56 -6.67 -12.97
C LEU A 100 9.59 -6.90 -14.12
N THR A 101 8.30 -6.62 -13.88
CA THR A 101 7.27 -6.61 -14.91
C THR A 101 6.97 -5.18 -15.34
N GLY A 102 6.75 -5.01 -16.64
CA GLY A 102 6.30 -3.75 -17.26
C GLY A 102 7.40 -2.82 -17.77
N SER A 103 8.68 -3.17 -17.61
CA SER A 103 9.81 -2.31 -18.01
C SER A 103 9.87 -2.04 -19.51
N THR A 104 9.59 -3.03 -20.36
CA THR A 104 9.74 -2.90 -21.81
C THR A 104 8.83 -1.84 -22.41
N GLN A 105 7.61 -1.70 -21.89
CA GLN A 105 6.68 -0.66 -22.36
C GLN A 105 7.02 0.71 -21.77
N ILE A 106 7.56 0.78 -20.55
CA ILE A 106 8.07 2.05 -20.01
C ILE A 106 9.26 2.54 -20.84
N ASP A 107 10.18 1.65 -21.22
CA ASP A 107 11.34 2.02 -22.03
C ASP A 107 10.94 2.50 -23.43
N GLU A 108 9.87 1.93 -24.01
CA GLU A 108 9.35 2.32 -25.33
C GLU A 108 8.50 3.60 -25.28
N MET A 109 7.60 3.73 -24.30
CA MET A 109 6.60 4.80 -24.26
C MET A 109 6.97 5.95 -23.33
N GLY A 110 7.86 5.74 -22.36
CA GLY A 110 8.24 6.74 -21.36
C GLY A 110 7.14 7.07 -20.35
N GLU A 111 6.16 6.18 -20.18
CA GLU A 111 4.96 6.41 -19.37
C GLU A 111 4.72 5.28 -18.35
N ILE A 112 4.24 5.66 -17.16
CA ILE A 112 3.71 4.76 -16.15
C ILE A 112 2.19 4.94 -16.10
N GLU A 113 1.47 3.83 -16.29
CA GLU A 113 -0.01 3.80 -16.39
C GLU A 113 -0.69 3.00 -15.27
N THR A 114 0.09 2.57 -14.26
CA THR A 114 -0.40 1.81 -13.10
C THR A 114 0.32 2.26 -11.82
N PRO A 115 -0.16 1.86 -10.62
CA PRO A 115 0.67 1.91 -9.42
C PRO A 115 1.98 1.15 -9.63
N ILE A 116 3.04 1.59 -8.96
CA ILE A 116 4.30 0.85 -8.86
C ILE A 116 4.20 -0.03 -7.61
N VAL A 117 4.28 -1.35 -7.76
CA VAL A 117 4.12 -2.27 -6.63
C VAL A 117 5.39 -3.06 -6.37
N LEU A 118 5.85 -3.03 -5.12
CA LEU A 118 7.02 -3.76 -4.64
C LEU A 118 6.58 -4.99 -3.84
N THR A 119 7.16 -6.14 -4.12
CA THR A 119 6.86 -7.42 -3.46
C THR A 119 8.11 -8.32 -3.37
N ASN A 120 7.92 -9.59 -3.00
CA ASN A 120 8.98 -10.60 -3.08
C ASN A 120 9.04 -11.24 -4.47
N THR A 121 10.22 -11.76 -4.83
CA THR A 121 10.56 -12.32 -6.14
C THR A 121 9.49 -13.24 -6.75
N GLU A 122 8.98 -14.18 -5.97
CA GLU A 122 8.05 -15.21 -6.47
C GLU A 122 6.59 -14.74 -6.50
N SER A 123 6.29 -13.59 -5.89
CA SER A 123 4.95 -13.00 -5.92
C SER A 123 4.76 -11.99 -7.05
N VAL A 124 5.80 -11.65 -7.82
CA VAL A 124 5.71 -10.67 -8.92
C VAL A 124 4.58 -11.01 -9.91
N PRO A 125 4.44 -12.26 -10.42
CA PRO A 125 3.35 -12.58 -11.36
C PRO A 125 1.96 -12.41 -10.74
N GLN A 126 1.77 -12.84 -9.48
CA GLN A 126 0.49 -12.74 -8.79
C GLN A 126 0.11 -11.28 -8.51
N VAL A 127 1.09 -10.45 -8.14
CA VAL A 127 0.87 -9.02 -7.90
C VAL A 127 0.60 -8.29 -9.21
N ALA A 128 1.25 -8.65 -10.32
CA ALA A 128 0.99 -8.07 -11.64
C ALA A 128 -0.46 -8.36 -12.12
N ASP A 129 -0.95 -9.59 -11.91
CA ASP A 129 -2.34 -9.96 -12.17
C ASP A 129 -3.32 -9.15 -11.31
N ALA A 130 -3.01 -8.96 -10.02
CA ALA A 130 -3.81 -8.13 -9.12
C ALA A 130 -3.82 -6.65 -9.52
N VAL A 131 -2.69 -6.08 -9.95
CA VAL A 131 -2.61 -4.70 -10.47
C VAL A 131 -3.43 -4.54 -11.74
N THR A 132 -3.34 -5.52 -12.65
CA THR A 132 -4.14 -5.53 -13.89
C THR A 132 -5.63 -5.55 -13.58
N THR A 133 -6.05 -6.46 -12.68
CA THR A 133 -7.44 -6.56 -12.21
C THR A 133 -7.92 -5.26 -11.57
N TYR A 134 -7.08 -4.65 -10.72
CA TYR A 134 -7.39 -3.37 -10.09
C TYR A 134 -7.62 -2.27 -11.13
N ILE A 135 -6.70 -2.07 -12.08
CA ILE A 135 -6.81 -1.04 -13.11
C ILE A 135 -8.05 -1.24 -13.98
N LEU A 136 -8.32 -2.47 -14.43
CA LEU A 136 -9.49 -2.77 -15.26
C LEU A 136 -10.81 -2.58 -14.48
N SER A 137 -10.79 -2.64 -13.16
CA SER A 137 -11.97 -2.42 -12.31
C SER A 137 -12.29 -0.94 -12.05
N LEU A 138 -11.38 -0.02 -12.39
CA LEU A 138 -11.57 1.41 -12.11
C LEU A 138 -12.66 2.01 -13.02
N PRO A 139 -13.50 2.91 -12.49
CA PRO A 139 -14.44 3.66 -13.32
C PRO A 139 -13.74 4.41 -14.46
N GLY A 140 -14.32 4.35 -15.64
CA GLY A 140 -13.74 4.95 -16.84
C GLY A 140 -12.71 4.07 -17.53
N ASN A 141 -12.53 2.79 -17.15
CA ASN A 141 -11.66 1.82 -17.84
C ASN A 141 -12.42 0.71 -18.59
N GLU A 142 -13.70 0.93 -18.89
CA GLU A 142 -14.58 -0.08 -19.50
C GLU A 142 -14.15 -0.50 -20.93
N ASP A 143 -13.46 0.37 -21.65
CA ASP A 143 -12.90 0.15 -23.00
C ASP A 143 -11.42 -0.29 -22.99
N VAL A 144 -10.81 -0.46 -21.82
CA VAL A 144 -9.40 -0.86 -21.72
C VAL A 144 -9.22 -2.34 -22.01
N LEU A 145 -8.31 -2.65 -22.95
CA LEU A 145 -8.06 -4.03 -23.40
C LEU A 145 -6.79 -4.65 -22.81
N SER A 146 -5.79 -3.81 -22.51
CA SER A 146 -4.51 -4.24 -21.97
C SER A 146 -3.96 -3.17 -21.03
N VAL A 147 -3.21 -3.64 -20.03
CA VAL A 147 -2.58 -2.83 -18.99
C VAL A 147 -1.14 -3.28 -18.85
N ASN A 148 -0.22 -2.35 -18.65
CA ASN A 148 1.18 -2.63 -18.33
C ASN A 148 1.45 -2.51 -16.82
N PRO A 149 1.28 -3.57 -16.01
CA PRO A 149 1.53 -3.51 -14.58
C PRO A 149 3.03 -3.32 -14.27
N VAL A 150 3.34 -2.37 -13.40
CA VAL A 150 4.72 -2.09 -12.95
C VAL A 150 4.95 -2.74 -11.59
N VAL A 151 5.62 -3.90 -11.58
CA VAL A 151 5.80 -4.72 -10.37
C VAL A 151 7.23 -5.25 -10.26
N GLY A 152 7.87 -5.05 -9.10
CA GLY A 152 9.22 -5.52 -8.82
C GLY A 152 9.47 -5.91 -7.36
#